data_AF-A0A6H1ZCC5-F1
#
_entry.id   AF-A0A6H1ZCC5-F1
#
_cell.length_a   1.000
_cell.length_b   1.000
_cell.length_c   1.000
_cell.angle_alpha   90.00
_cell.angle_beta   90.00
_cell.angle_gamma   90.00
#
_symmetry.space_group_name_H-M   'P 1'
#
loop_
_entity.id
_entity.type
_entity.pdbx_description
1 polymer ?
#
loop_
_entity_poly.entity_id
_entity_poly.type
_entity_poly.pdbx_seq_one_letter_code
_entity_poly.pdbx_strand_id
1 'polypeptide(L)'
;MGTQKELEPLERPMKWTPDEDMQIFDEVRRIQETIRQHGGTMPYERNNKALGLMGNHYAKMMEKAGKAKAMRDELFAGYLRDGGMTIGRAEGMAKGSEFGQKRSYYEAVAIGYLEMIQALKKVNDFHNNVANNKC
;
A
#
# COMPACT_ATOMS: atom_id res chain seq x y z
N MET A 1 24.56 17.97 1.10
CA MET A 1 23.10 18.20 1.16
C MET A 1 22.43 17.08 0.37
N GLY A 2 21.79 16.14 1.06
CA GLY A 2 21.14 14.99 0.41
C GLY A 2 19.87 15.46 -0.29
N THR A 3 19.78 15.20 -1.59
CA THR A 3 18.56 15.37 -2.36
C THR A 3 17.47 14.49 -1.75
N GLN A 4 16.43 15.13 -1.21
CA GLN A 4 15.16 14.46 -0.94
C GLN A 4 14.69 13.90 -2.29
N LYS A 5 14.88 12.60 -2.50
CA LYS A 5 14.21 11.88 -3.59
C LYS A 5 12.72 12.12 -3.36
N GLU A 6 12.11 12.87 -4.25
CA GLU A 6 10.67 13.13 -4.23
C GLU A 6 9.95 11.79 -4.05
N LEU A 7 9.27 11.64 -2.93
CA LEU A 7 8.38 10.52 -2.70
C LEU A 7 7.42 10.44 -3.87
N GLU A 8 7.34 9.28 -4.51
CA GLU A 8 6.31 9.00 -5.51
C GLU A 8 4.93 9.40 -4.92
N PRO A 9 3.99 9.92 -5.73
CA PRO A 9 2.77 10.56 -5.23
C PRO A 9 1.94 9.73 -4.25
N LEU A 10 2.09 8.40 -4.26
CA LEU A 10 1.34 7.43 -3.48
C LEU A 10 1.79 7.33 -2.00
N GLU A 11 3.04 7.65 -1.67
CA GLU A 11 3.62 7.42 -0.32
C GLU A 11 3.89 8.72 0.45
N ARG A 12 3.13 9.80 0.18
CA ARG A 12 3.31 11.06 0.90
C ARG A 12 2.85 10.89 2.35
N PRO A 13 3.76 10.98 3.35
CA PRO A 13 3.40 10.78 4.74
C PRO A 13 2.39 11.84 5.17
N MET A 14 1.28 11.35 5.72
CA MET A 14 0.25 12.18 6.32
C MET A 14 0.65 12.50 7.76
N LYS A 15 0.09 13.58 8.34
CA LYS A 15 0.38 13.98 9.73
C LYS A 15 0.15 12.87 10.77
N TRP A 16 -0.74 11.93 10.45
CA TRP A 16 -1.12 10.80 11.29
C TRP A 16 -0.46 9.48 10.87
N THR A 17 0.47 9.49 9.91
CA THR A 17 1.22 8.30 9.51
C THR A 17 2.18 7.90 10.63
N PRO A 18 2.05 6.70 11.22
CA PRO A 18 2.94 6.24 12.28
C PRO A 18 4.33 5.86 11.74
N ASP A 19 5.34 5.89 12.61
CA ASP A 19 6.73 5.54 12.26
C ASP A 19 6.87 4.13 11.69
N GLU A 20 6.04 3.19 12.13
CA GLU A 20 6.00 1.83 11.57
C GLU A 20 5.67 1.82 10.07
N ASP A 21 4.78 2.71 9.63
CA ASP A 21 4.42 2.81 8.21
C ASP A 21 5.54 3.48 7.42
N MET A 22 6.26 4.42 8.02
CA MET A 22 7.45 5.01 7.42
C MET A 22 8.54 3.96 7.17
N GLN A 23 8.74 3.04 8.11
CA GLN A 23 9.69 1.93 7.93
C GLN A 23 9.28 1.02 6.78
N ILE A 24 7.97 0.75 6.64
CA ILE A 24 7.44 -0.01 5.50
C ILE A 24 7.72 0.74 4.19
N PHE A 25 7.47 2.05 4.12
CA PHE A 25 7.73 2.85 2.91
C PHE A 25 9.22 2.83 2.54
N ASP A 26 10.11 2.90 3.52
CA ASP A 26 11.55 2.80 3.27
C ASP A 26 11.97 1.40 2.79
N GLU A 27 11.38 0.31 3.30
CA GLU A 27 11.62 -1.04 2.78
C GLU A 27 11.12 -1.20 1.34
N VAL A 28 9.92 -0.72 1.03
CA VAL A 28 9.38 -0.75 -0.34
C VAL A 28 10.27 0.05 -1.29
N ARG A 29 10.75 1.23 -0.88
CA ARG A 29 11.70 2.02 -1.66
C ARG A 29 13.00 1.27 -1.93
N ARG A 30 13.56 0.57 -0.95
CA ARG A 30 14.77 -0.26 -1.13
C ARG A 30 14.52 -1.39 -2.12
N ILE A 31 13.34 -2.00 -2.11
CA ILE A 31 12.96 -3.02 -3.10
C ILE A 31 12.92 -2.41 -4.51
N GLN A 32 12.27 -1.25 -4.68
CA GLN A 32 12.22 -0.54 -5.97
C GLN A 32 13.63 -0.19 -6.48
N GLU A 33 14.49 0.31 -5.61
CA GLU A 33 15.88 0.63 -5.95
C GLU A 33 16.65 -0.63 -6.36
N THR A 34 16.45 -1.74 -5.67
CA THR A 34 17.07 -3.03 -6.03
C THR A 34 16.60 -3.52 -7.40
N ILE A 35 15.31 -3.38 -7.71
CA ILE A 35 14.76 -3.69 -9.05
C ILE A 35 15.45 -2.84 -10.12
N ARG A 36 15.55 -1.52 -9.89
CA ARG A 36 16.21 -0.59 -10.82
C ARG A 36 17.68 -0.94 -11.05
N GLN A 37 18.41 -1.30 -9.99
CA GLN A 37 19.82 -1.70 -10.09
C GLN A 37 20.04 -2.97 -10.93
N HIS A 38 19.05 -3.86 -11.00
CA HIS A 38 19.13 -5.09 -11.80
C HIS A 38 18.41 -4.96 -13.15
N GLY A 39 18.16 -3.74 -13.63
CA GLY A 39 17.52 -3.50 -14.93
C GLY A 39 16.11 -4.07 -15.04
N GLY A 40 15.38 -4.19 -13.92
CA GLY A 40 14.02 -4.73 -13.88
C GLY A 40 13.94 -6.23 -13.60
N THR A 41 15.04 -6.98 -13.73
CA THR A 41 15.06 -8.44 -13.56
C THR A 41 15.99 -8.82 -12.41
N MET A 42 15.45 -8.82 -11.19
CA MET A 42 16.23 -9.21 -10.01
C MET A 42 16.58 -10.71 -10.02
N PRO A 43 17.71 -11.11 -9.41
CA PRO A 43 18.04 -12.51 -9.18
C PRO A 43 16.93 -13.24 -8.42
N TYR A 44 16.70 -14.50 -8.75
CA TYR A 44 15.59 -15.32 -8.25
C TYR A 44 15.41 -15.25 -6.72
N GLU A 45 16.47 -15.47 -5.96
CA GLU A 45 16.41 -15.44 -4.48
C GLU A 45 15.98 -14.07 -3.94
N ARG A 46 16.52 -12.99 -4.50
CA ARG A 46 16.16 -11.61 -4.12
C ARG A 46 14.74 -11.28 -4.53
N ASN A 47 14.30 -11.75 -5.70
CA ASN A 47 12.95 -11.59 -6.19
C ASN A 47 11.92 -12.29 -5.30
N ASN A 48 12.19 -13.53 -4.90
CA ASN A 48 11.34 -14.27 -3.95
C ASN A 48 11.26 -13.58 -2.59
N LYS A 49 12.40 -13.11 -2.06
CA LYS A 49 12.41 -12.37 -0.79
C LYS A 49 11.59 -11.08 -0.89
N ALA A 50 11.78 -10.30 -1.96
CA ALA A 50 11.02 -9.09 -2.21
C ALA A 50 9.51 -9.38 -2.34
N LEU A 51 9.14 -10.46 -3.04
CA LEU A 51 7.75 -10.87 -3.19
C LEU A 51 7.08 -11.18 -1.85
N GLY A 52 7.78 -11.89 -0.96
CA GLY A 52 7.29 -12.18 0.39
C GLY A 52 7.13 -10.91 1.24
N LEU A 53 8.11 -10.01 1.21
CA LEU A 53 8.04 -8.72 1.91
C LEU A 53 6.88 -7.86 1.41
N MET A 54 6.77 -7.68 0.09
CA MET A 54 5.68 -6.91 -0.52
C MET A 54 4.32 -7.50 -0.19
N GLY A 55 4.17 -8.82 -0.20
CA GLY A 55 2.94 -9.51 0.23
C GLY A 55 2.55 -9.17 1.67
N ASN A 56 3.50 -9.18 2.59
CA ASN A 56 3.28 -8.81 3.98
C ASN A 56 2.90 -7.32 4.13
N HIS A 57 3.59 -6.42 3.42
CA HIS A 57 3.28 -4.99 3.46
C HIS A 57 1.89 -4.69 2.89
N TYR A 58 1.52 -5.33 1.78
CA TYR A 58 0.18 -5.25 1.20
C TYR A 58 -0.89 -5.66 2.22
N ALA A 59 -0.71 -6.82 2.86
CA ALA A 59 -1.66 -7.30 3.86
C ALA A 59 -1.83 -6.31 5.02
N LYS A 60 -0.72 -5.74 5.53
CA LYS A 60 -0.76 -4.72 6.58
C LYS A 60 -1.52 -3.45 6.16
N MET A 61 -1.31 -2.97 4.94
CA MET A 61 -2.02 -1.77 4.44
C MET A 61 -3.51 -2.04 4.25
N MET A 62 -3.88 -3.22 3.75
CA MET A 62 -5.28 -3.64 3.63
C MET A 62 -5.95 -3.79 5.00
N GLU A 63 -5.26 -4.34 6.00
CA GLU A 63 -5.76 -4.42 7.37
C GLU A 63 -6.03 -3.03 7.95
N LYS A 64 -5.10 -2.08 7.77
CA LYS A 64 -5.26 -0.69 8.22
C LYS A 64 -6.42 0.01 7.50
N ALA A 65 -6.57 -0.19 6.19
CA ALA A 65 -7.70 0.31 5.42
C ALA A 65 -9.04 -0.25 5.94
N GLY A 66 -9.08 -1.55 6.29
CA GLY A 66 -10.23 -2.20 6.90
C GLY A 66 -10.61 -1.63 8.27
N LYS A 67 -9.62 -1.42 9.15
CA LYS A 67 -9.83 -0.77 10.46
C LYS A 67 -10.34 0.66 10.31
N ALA A 68 -9.75 1.44 9.39
CA ALA A 68 -10.20 2.81 9.11
C ALA A 68 -11.64 2.83 8.55
N LYS A 69 -12.00 1.86 7.70
CA LYS A 69 -13.38 1.70 7.24
C LYS A 69 -14.34 1.42 8.39
N ALA A 70 -14.00 0.52 9.32
CA ALA A 70 -14.86 0.22 10.46
C ALA A 70 -15.13 1.46 11.32
N MET A 71 -14.08 2.22 11.66
CA MET A 71 -14.22 3.48 12.41
C MET A 71 -15.05 4.53 11.66
N ARG A 72 -14.89 4.62 10.34
CA ARG A 72 -15.70 5.49 9.48
C ARG A 72 -17.19 5.10 9.52
N ASP A 73 -17.46 3.80 9.46
CA ASP A 73 -18.83 3.27 9.45
C ASP A 73 -19.51 3.45 10.82
N GLU A 74 -18.76 3.34 11.92
CA GLU A 74 -19.22 3.70 13.27
C GLU A 74 -19.55 5.20 13.38
N LEU A 75 -18.66 6.06 12.87
CA LEU A 75 -18.89 7.51 12.85
C LEU A 75 -20.14 7.88 12.03
N PHE A 76 -20.31 7.24 10.88
CA PHE A 76 -21.49 7.37 10.04
C PHE A 76 -22.77 6.95 10.78
N ALA A 77 -22.75 5.80 11.45
CA ALA A 77 -23.88 5.33 12.26
C ALA A 77 -24.21 6.29 13.41
N GLY A 78 -23.20 6.92 14.01
CA GLY A 78 -23.38 7.99 14.99
C GLY A 78 -24.17 9.17 14.42
N TYR A 79 -23.77 9.68 13.26
CA TYR A 79 -24.47 10.80 12.60
C TYR A 79 -25.92 10.50 12.25
N LEU A 80 -26.26 9.25 11.90
CA LEU A 80 -27.64 8.84 11.65
C LEU A 80 -28.48 8.73 12.92
N ARG A 81 -27.86 8.34 14.05
CA ARG A 81 -28.54 8.17 15.34
C ARG A 81 -29.00 9.50 15.94
N ASP A 82 -28.25 10.57 15.71
CA ASP A 82 -28.55 11.91 16.24
C ASP A 82 -29.72 12.60 15.50
N GLY A 83 -30.40 11.90 14.59
CA GLY A 83 -31.77 12.22 14.13
C GLY A 83 -31.94 13.44 13.21
N GLY A 84 -30.90 14.22 12.97
CA GLY A 84 -30.98 15.47 12.19
C GLY A 84 -30.33 15.45 10.81
N MET A 85 -29.69 14.34 10.40
CA MET A 85 -28.82 14.32 9.22
C MET A 85 -29.34 13.38 8.12
N THR A 86 -29.38 13.86 6.88
CA THR A 86 -29.67 13.00 5.72
C THR A 86 -28.53 12.02 5.47
N ILE A 87 -28.86 10.83 4.94
CA ILE A 87 -27.88 9.77 4.65
C ILE A 87 -26.69 10.30 3.83
N GLY A 88 -26.96 11.07 2.78
CA GLY A 88 -25.90 11.62 1.92
C GLY A 88 -24.97 12.60 2.65
N ARG A 89 -25.51 13.43 3.56
CA ARG A 89 -24.71 14.35 4.36
C ARG A 89 -23.87 13.61 5.41
N ALA A 90 -24.46 12.63 6.08
CA ALA A 90 -23.74 11.77 7.03
C ALA A 90 -22.58 11.02 6.36
N GLU A 91 -22.82 10.47 5.16
CA GLU A 91 -21.79 9.78 4.40
C GLU A 91 -20.68 10.74 3.94
N GLY A 92 -21.03 11.93 3.46
CA GLY A 92 -20.07 12.96 3.08
C GLY A 92 -19.17 13.38 4.23
N MET A 93 -19.75 13.62 5.42
CA MET A 93 -18.98 13.96 6.63
C MET A 93 -18.10 12.81 7.09
N ALA A 94 -18.61 11.58 7.08
CA ALA A 94 -17.83 10.41 7.45
C ALA A 94 -16.66 10.16 6.47
N LYS A 95 -16.86 10.34 5.17
CA LYS A 95 -15.78 10.27 4.15
C LYS A 95 -14.76 11.41 4.30
N GLY A 96 -15.19 12.61 4.65
CA GLY A 96 -14.31 13.76 4.88
C GLY A 96 -13.52 13.69 6.20
N SER A 97 -13.96 12.87 7.15
CA SER A 97 -13.29 12.67 8.44
C SER A 97 -11.88 12.07 8.29
N GLU A 98 -11.10 12.12 9.36
CA GLU A 98 -9.78 11.49 9.43
C GLU A 98 -9.83 9.99 9.07
N PHE A 99 -10.86 9.27 9.50
CA PHE A 99 -11.02 7.85 9.20
C PHE A 99 -11.31 7.60 7.71
N GLY A 100 -12.10 8.47 7.09
CA GLY A 100 -12.35 8.43 5.65
C GLY A 100 -11.08 8.66 4.85
N GLN A 101 -10.28 9.67 5.23
CA GLN A 101 -8.98 9.96 4.61
C GLN A 101 -7.98 8.80 4.82
N LYS A 102 -7.89 8.26 6.03
CA LYS A 102 -7.04 7.10 6.36
C LYS A 102 -7.36 5.89 5.51
N ARG A 103 -8.65 5.57 5.35
CA ARG A 103 -9.08 4.45 4.51
C ARG A 103 -8.58 4.64 3.08
N SER A 104 -8.91 5.78 2.47
CA SER A 104 -8.54 6.04 1.06
C SER A 104 -7.03 6.04 0.85
N TYR A 105 -6.27 6.58 1.80
CA TYR A 105 -4.81 6.57 1.74
C TYR A 105 -4.24 5.15 1.78
N TYR A 106 -4.58 4.34 2.78
CA TYR A 106 -4.04 2.99 2.89
C TYR A 106 -4.51 2.07 1.76
N GLU A 107 -5.73 2.28 1.25
CA GLU A 107 -6.25 1.59 0.07
C GLU A 107 -5.42 1.93 -1.19
N ALA A 108 -5.10 3.22 -1.41
CA ALA A 108 -4.23 3.64 -2.51
C ALA A 108 -2.81 3.06 -2.39
N VAL A 109 -2.21 3.09 -1.20
CA VAL A 109 -0.88 2.49 -0.95
C VAL A 109 -0.91 0.98 -1.23
N ALA A 110 -1.94 0.27 -0.74
CA ALA A 110 -2.09 -1.15 -0.97
C ALA A 110 -2.21 -1.50 -2.46
N ILE A 111 -2.93 -0.69 -3.24
CA ILE A 111 -3.02 -0.86 -4.70
C ILE A 111 -1.63 -0.76 -5.35
N GLY A 112 -0.83 0.26 -4.99
CA GLY A 112 0.54 0.37 -5.49
C GLY A 112 1.42 -0.84 -5.15
N TYR A 113 1.26 -1.39 -3.94
CA TYR A 113 1.98 -2.59 -3.53
C TYR A 113 1.54 -3.83 -4.31
N LEU A 114 0.25 -3.94 -4.63
CA LEU A 114 -0.28 -5.04 -5.44
C LEU A 114 0.33 -5.03 -6.86
N GLU A 115 0.49 -3.85 -7.46
CA GLU A 115 1.14 -3.71 -8.76
C GLU A 115 2.59 -4.20 -8.72
N MET A 116 3.35 -3.83 -7.68
CA MET A 116 4.71 -4.33 -7.48
C MET A 116 4.75 -5.85 -7.29
N ILE A 117 3.82 -6.42 -6.51
CA ILE A 117 3.70 -7.88 -6.34
C ILE A 117 3.49 -8.56 -7.70
N GLN A 118 2.61 -8.01 -8.55
CA GLN A 118 2.37 -8.56 -9.88
C GLN A 118 3.61 -8.48 -10.77
N ALA A 119 4.38 -7.39 -10.70
CA ALA A 119 5.64 -7.26 -11.43
C ALA A 119 6.67 -8.32 -10.98
N LEU A 120 6.83 -8.50 -9.66
CA LEU A 120 7.73 -9.52 -9.09
C LEU A 120 7.32 -10.95 -9.48
N LYS A 121 6.02 -11.24 -9.54
CA LYS A 121 5.51 -12.55 -10.03
C LYS A 121 5.93 -12.81 -11.48
N LYS A 122 5.79 -11.81 -12.37
CA LYS A 122 6.24 -11.94 -13.77
C LYS A 122 7.74 -12.23 -13.88
N VAL A 123 8.56 -11.64 -13.02
CA VAL A 123 10.01 -11.93 -12.95
C VAL A 123 10.27 -13.38 -12.51
N ASN A 124 9.50 -13.90 -11.56
CA ASN A 124 9.59 -15.32 -11.19
C ASN A 124 9.20 -16.24 -12.34
N ASP A 125 8.12 -15.93 -13.07
CA ASP A 125 7.69 -16.70 -14.22
C ASP A 125 8.77 -16.73 -15.31
N PHE A 126 9.45 -15.60 -15.53
CA PHE A 126 10.62 -15.54 -16.42
C PHE A 126 11.73 -16.51 -15.96
N HIS A 127 12.12 -16.49 -14.68
CA HIS A 127 13.14 -17.40 -14.16
C HIS A 127 12.75 -18.87 -14.32
N ASN A 128 11.49 -19.21 -14.06
CA ASN A 128 10.96 -20.57 -14.22
C ASN A 128 11.00 -21.02 -15.69
N ASN A 129 10.60 -20.15 -16.62
CA ASN A 129 10.62 -20.44 -18.06
C ASN A 129 12.05 -20.60 -18.58
N VAL A 130 13.00 -19.76 -18.13
CA VAL A 130 14.42 -19.89 -18.48
C VAL A 130 15.03 -21.17 -17.94
N ALA A 131 14.63 -21.62 -16.75
CA ALA A 131 15.08 -22.89 -16.19
C ALA A 131 14.53 -24.09 -16.99
N ASN A 132 13.25 -24.06 -17.35
CA ASN A 132 12.59 -25.16 -18.07
C ASN A 132 12.99 -25.26 -19.54
N ASN A 133 13.34 -24.15 -20.19
CA ASN A 133 13.79 -24.12 -21.59
C ASN A 133 15.29 -24.45 -21.76
N LYS A 134 16.01 -24.75 -20.67
CA LYS A 134 17.43 -25.14 -20.68
C LYS A 134 17.66 -26.65 -20.63
N CYS A 135 16.68 -27.46 -21.03
CA CYS A 135 16.80 -28.90 -21.26
C CYS A 135 16.59 -29.23 -22.74
#